data_AF-A0A7K9TXT4-F1
#
_entry.id   AF-A0A7K9TXT4-F1
#
_cell.length_a   1.000
_cell.length_b   1.000
_cell.length_c   1.000
_cell.angle_alpha   90.00
_cell.angle_beta   90.00
_cell.angle_gamma   90.00
#
_symmetry.space_group_name_H-M   'P 1'
#
loop_
_entity.id
_entity.type
_entity.pdbx_description
1 polymer ?
#
loop_
_entity_poly.entity_id
_entity_poly.type
_entity_poly.pdbx_seq_one_letter_code
_entity_poly.pdbx_strand_id
1 'polypeptide(L)' 'HRRIHAGVKPFRCGDCGKSFVWASHLTRHRRVHTGERPFPCGICGETFTQKAHLLQHRKTH' A
#
# COMPACT_ATOMS: atom_id res chain seq x y z
N HIS A 1 13.60 -12.77 0.10
CA HIS A 1 14.65 -12.14 0.91
C HIS A 1 15.86 -11.68 0.08
N ARG A 2 16.47 -12.55 -0.75
CA ARG A 2 17.65 -12.24 -1.59
C ARG A 2 17.62 -10.90 -2.38
N ARG A 3 16.46 -10.49 -2.91
CA ARG A 3 16.31 -9.21 -3.63
C ARG A 3 16.53 -7.96 -2.77
N ILE A 4 16.29 -8.06 -1.45
CA ILE A 4 16.49 -6.95 -0.50
C ILE A 4 18.00 -6.70 -0.33
N HIS A 5 18.78 -7.77 -0.12
CA HIS A 5 20.24 -7.69 0.02
C HIS A 5 20.93 -7.19 -1.24
N ALA A 6 20.42 -7.56 -2.41
CA ALA A 6 20.95 -7.10 -3.69
C ALA A 6 20.56 -5.65 -4.05
N GLY A 7 19.69 -5.00 -3.27
CA GLY A 7 19.20 -3.65 -3.56
C GLY A 7 18.34 -3.53 -4.83
N VAL A 8 18.00 -4.64 -5.48
CA VAL A 8 17.30 -4.63 -6.77
C VAL A 8 15.82 -4.28 -6.55
N LYS A 9 15.38 -3.19 -7.19
CA LYS A 9 14.01 -2.70 -7.18
C LYS A 9 13.45 -2.66 -8.61
N PRO A 10 13.02 -3.81 -9.16
CA PRO A 10 12.68 -3.90 -10.58
C PRO A 10 11.34 -3.23 -10.90
N PHE A 11 10.50 -2.95 -9.90
CA PHE A 11 9.16 -2.41 -10.11
C PHE A 11 9.14 -0.90 -9.91
N ARG A 12 9.21 -0.14 -11.00
CA ARG A 12 9.18 1.33 -10.99
C ARG A 12 7.76 1.87 -11.16
N CYS A 13 7.41 2.89 -10.38
CA CYS A 13 6.19 3.67 -10.55
C CYS A 13 6.36 4.64 -11.72
N GLY A 14 5.43 4.62 -12.68
CA GLY A 14 5.44 5.55 -13.82
C GLY A 14 5.13 6.99 -13.40
N ASP A 15 4.29 7.20 -12.39
CA ASP A 15 3.80 8.53 -12.00
C ASP A 15 4.86 9.36 -11.24
N CYS A 16 5.67 8.73 -10.39
CA CYS A 16 6.66 9.44 -9.57
C CYS A 16 8.07 8.85 -9.61
N GLY A 17 8.31 7.83 -10.43
CA GLY A 17 9.62 7.22 -10.61
C GLY A 17 10.13 6.36 -9.44
N LYS A 18 9.38 6.23 -8.34
CA LYS A 18 9.77 5.41 -7.17
C LYS A 18 9.81 3.92 -7.52
N SER A 19 10.86 3.23 -7.08
CA SER A 19 11.04 1.80 -7.34
C SER A 19 10.82 0.93 -6.10
N PHE A 20 10.28 -0.27 -6.32
CA PHE A 20 9.91 -1.26 -5.32
C PHE A 20 10.53 -2.62 -5.63
N VAL A 21 10.81 -3.39 -4.57
CA VAL A 21 11.35 -4.76 -4.66
C VAL A 21 10.30 -5.77 -5.12
N TRP A 22 9.02 -5.49 -4.83
CA TRP A 22 7.89 -6.37 -5.13
C TRP A 22 6.77 -5.62 -5.85
N ALA A 23 6.12 -6.31 -6.80
CA ALA A 23 5.00 -5.78 -7.56
C ALA A 23 3.83 -5.38 -6.66
N SER A 24 3.52 -6.17 -5.63
CA SER A 24 2.46 -5.87 -4.65
C SER A 24 2.68 -4.53 -3.93
N HIS A 25 3.94 -4.17 -3.68
CA HIS A 25 4.28 -2.88 -3.07
C HIS A 25 4.07 -1.73 -4.05
N LEU A 26 4.42 -1.91 -5.33
CA LEU A 26 4.12 -0.94 -6.38
C LEU A 26 2.61 -0.75 -6.56
N THR A 27 1.84 -1.83 -6.66
CA THR A 27 0.37 -1.77 -6.79
C THR A 27 -0.27 -1.02 -5.62
N ARG A 28 0.16 -1.33 -4.40
CA ARG A 28 -0.30 -0.60 -3.20
C ARG A 28 0.11 0.86 -3.22
N HIS A 29 1.32 1.16 -3.66
CA HIS A 29 1.82 2.53 -3.77
C HIS A 29 1.00 3.36 -4.77
N ARG A 30 0.55 2.78 -5.88
CA ARG A 30 -0.29 3.50 -6.87
C ARG A 30 -1.56 4.09 -6.26
N ARG A 31 -2.08 3.50 -5.17
CA ARG A 31 -3.24 4.06 -4.43
C ARG A 31 -2.97 5.45 -3.84
N VAL A 32 -1.71 5.82 -3.63
CA VAL A 32 -1.33 7.17 -3.20
C VAL A 32 -1.58 8.19 -4.30
N HIS A 33 -1.44 7.80 -5.57
CA HIS A 33 -1.72 8.67 -6.71
C HIS A 33 -3.21 8.75 -7.04
N THR A 34 -3.92 7.62 -6.94
CA THR A 34 -5.36 7.58 -7.26
C THR A 34 -6.26 8.00 -6.11
N GLY A 35 -5.74 8.06 -4.88
CA GLY A 35 -6.54 8.29 -3.67
C GLY A 35 -7.43 7.09 -3.28
N GLU A 36 -7.31 5.96 -3.95
CA GLU A 36 -8.16 4.79 -3.73
C GLU A 36 -7.97 4.21 -2.31
N ARG A 37 -9.07 4.13 -1.56
CA ARG A 37 -9.12 3.58 -0.20
C ARG A 37 -10.18 2.47 -0.13
N PRO A 38 -9.87 1.26 -0.63
CA PRO A 38 -10.85 0.21 -0.83
C PRO A 38 -11.29 -0.49 0.47
N PHE A 39 -10.75 -0.11 1.63
CA PHE A 39 -11.03 -0.75 2.91
C PHE A 39 -11.81 0.20 3.84
N PRO A 40 -13.14 0.26 3.73
CA PRO A 40 -13.97 1.03 4.66
C PRO A 40 -14.10 0.34 6.02
N CYS A 41 -14.17 1.13 7.08
CA CYS A 41 -14.57 0.69 8.42
C CYS A 41 -16.09 0.61 8.48
N GLY A 42 -16.62 -0.56 8.86
CA GLY A 42 -18.06 -0.76 9.00
C GLY A 42 -18.69 -0.07 10.22
N ILE A 43 -17.89 0.50 11.12
CA ILE A 43 -18.38 1.17 12.35
C ILE A 43 -18.47 2.68 12.14
N CYS A 44 -17.39 3.33 11.68
CA CYS A 44 -17.34 4.80 11.52
C CYS A 44 -17.26 5.28 10.06
N GLY A 45 -17.16 4.38 9.08
CA GLY A 45 -17.06 4.74 7.66
C GLY A 45 -15.69 5.22 7.20
N GLU A 46 -14.70 5.36 8.08
CA GLU A 46 -13.33 5.74 7.68
C GLU A 46 -12.73 4.72 6.71
N THR A 47 -12.02 5.21 5.68
CA THR A 47 -11.48 4.37 4.61
C THR A 47 -9.96 4.30 4.63
N PHE A 48 -9.43 3.11 4.39
CA PHE A 48 -7.99 2.82 4.46
C PHE A 48 -7.45 2.32 3.12
N THR A 49 -6.19 2.62 2.85
CA THR A 49 -5.47 2.12 1.65
C THR A 49 -4.99 0.68 1.82
N GLN A 50 -4.96 0.16 3.05
CA GLN A 50 -4.48 -1.19 3.39
C GLN A 50 -5.39 -1.87 4.41
N LYS A 51 -5.64 -3.17 4.20
CA LYS A 51 -6.41 -4.00 5.15
C LYS A 51 -5.80 -4.04 6.54
N ALA A 52 -4.47 -4.09 6.66
CA ALA A 52 -3.80 -4.11 7.96
C ALA A 52 -4.07 -2.83 8.76
N HIS A 53 -4.15 -1.67 8.09
CA HIS A 53 -4.47 -0.41 8.76
C HIS A 53 -5.92 -0.38 9.23
N LEU A 54 -6.87 -0.86 8.39
CA LEU A 54 -8.26 -1.04 8.81
C LEU A 54 -8.37 -1.96 10.03
N LEU A 55 -7.68 -3.10 10.04
CA LEU A 55 -7.73 -4.04 11.16
C LEU A 55 -7.16 -3.43 12.45
N GLN A 56 -6.12 -2.60 12.35
CA GLN A 56 -5.56 -1.91 13.50
C GLN A 56 -6.51 -0.81 14.01
N HIS A 57 -7.07 -0.02 13.10
CA HIS A 57 -8.09 0.99 13.43
C HIS A 57 -9.32 0.36 14.08
N ARG A 58 -9.76 -0.82 13.61
CA ARG A 58 -10.92 -1.50 14.19
C ARG A 58 -10.78 -1.86 15.68
N LYS A 59 -9.55 -1.88 16.20
CA LYS A 59 -9.27 -2.13 17.63
C LYS A 59 -9.36 -0.86 18.49
N THR A 60 -9.46 0.31 17.88
CA THR A 60 -9.59 1.59 18.59
C THR A 60 -11.05 2.02 18.77
N HIS A 61 -11.99 1.26 18.21
CA HIS A 61 -13.38 1.29 18.64
C HIS A 61 -13.52 0.48 19.93
#